data_AF-A0A9E0ZCN1-F1
#
_entry.id   AF-A0A9E0ZCN1-F1
#
_cell.length_a   1.000
_cell.length_b   1.000
_cell.length_c   1.000
_cell.angle_alpha   90.00
_cell.angle_beta   90.00
_cell.angle_gamma   90.00
#
_symmetry.space_group_name_H-M   'P 1'
#
loop_
_entity.id
_entity.type
_entity.pdbx_description
1 polymer ?
#
loop_
_entity_poly.entity_id
_entity_poly.type
_entity_poly.pdbx_seq_one_letter_code
_entity_poly.pdbx_strand_id
1 'polypeptide(L)'
;MKTINAMMLSLAALTIAGCSQNEVTEISPDAHPQVGFGVYTGVPTRGVDMTTESMKDDPTDANKYGGFGIMAYFTGQDNFETVKTTVTPSFMHNQMVKFDGTNNVWTYSPVKYWPNRQNDKISFFAYAPYESDWQNGSKSGVITSAATAPGIPYIKFKLKTTDKLDKMVDLVVADQRDKTYTAENGGKISFTFEHTLSRISFRAQLGAGDFDGMDGTNSFVYITHMWIVGTSHATAGSNLSLIDPASPVNANSKFYTSAKWSELHWNYEADATIAQADFSLDKMLNLESPGIDISTPAAGHDARTQGIRITKTSQGAADKAVPLFKDKEYLYLIPVGEKSGTDLTQNKGCAKGDIKIGFHYDIVSKDATNVGKFIASHGEAFIELPAGHMKRKESYLYTLKINLHKIEISDATVTPWEDIKTEATVE
;
A
#
# COMPACT_ATOMS: atom_id res chain seq x y z
N MET A 1 -28.33 -40.15 63.26
CA MET A 1 -28.72 -38.85 63.85
C MET A 1 -28.29 -37.72 62.93
N LYS A 2 -29.19 -37.27 62.06
CA LYS A 2 -29.33 -35.88 61.60
C LYS A 2 -30.80 -35.77 61.22
N THR A 3 -31.57 -35.17 62.10
CA THR A 3 -33.02 -35.05 62.05
C THR A 3 -33.37 -33.58 61.96
N ILE A 4 -34.51 -33.32 61.28
CA ILE A 4 -35.38 -32.13 61.38
C ILE A 4 -34.89 -30.96 60.49
N ASN A 5 -35.67 -30.40 59.56
CA ASN A 5 -37.08 -30.07 59.65
C ASN A 5 -37.81 -30.09 58.29
N ALA A 6 -39.09 -30.48 58.33
CA ALA A 6 -40.04 -30.51 57.23
C ALA A 6 -41.09 -29.39 57.41
N MET A 7 -41.58 -28.81 56.32
CA MET A 7 -42.94 -28.26 56.15
C MET A 7 -43.09 -27.86 54.67
N MET A 8 -43.85 -28.60 53.84
CA MET A 8 -45.30 -28.44 53.57
C MET A 8 -45.64 -27.02 53.08
N LEU A 9 -46.36 -26.77 51.97
CA LEU A 9 -47.60 -27.35 51.46
C LEU A 9 -47.76 -26.91 49.97
N SER A 10 -48.12 -27.81 49.05
CA SER A 10 -49.40 -27.83 48.29
C SER A 10 -49.51 -26.79 47.14
N LEU A 11 -50.17 -26.98 45.99
CA LEU A 11 -51.16 -27.96 45.54
C LEU A 11 -51.35 -27.81 44.01
N ALA A 12 -51.64 -28.94 43.36
CA ALA A 12 -52.41 -29.15 42.12
C ALA A 12 -51.94 -28.57 40.76
N ALA A 13 -51.72 -29.55 39.87
CA ALA A 13 -51.79 -29.41 38.42
C ALA A 13 -53.22 -29.13 37.94
N LEU A 14 -53.34 -28.42 36.82
CA LEU A 14 -54.42 -28.56 35.84
C LEU A 14 -53.90 -28.18 34.45
N THR A 15 -53.72 -29.19 33.63
CA THR A 15 -53.67 -29.10 32.18
C THR A 15 -55.05 -28.71 31.64
N ILE A 16 -55.12 -27.66 30.82
CA ILE A 16 -56.20 -27.50 29.83
C ILE A 16 -55.55 -27.15 28.51
N ALA A 17 -55.72 -28.04 27.54
CA ALA A 17 -55.42 -27.82 26.14
C ALA A 17 -56.51 -26.97 25.49
N GLY A 18 -56.11 -26.14 24.53
CA GLY A 18 -56.95 -25.70 23.42
C GLY A 18 -57.72 -24.40 23.63
N CYS A 19 -57.22 -23.33 23.02
CA CYS A 19 -57.96 -22.61 21.98
C CYS A 19 -57.04 -21.61 21.28
N SER A 20 -57.17 -21.58 19.95
CA SER A 20 -56.47 -20.73 19.02
C SER A 20 -56.48 -19.26 19.41
N GLN A 21 -55.34 -18.59 19.23
CA GLN A 21 -55.32 -17.31 18.56
C GLN A 21 -53.96 -17.15 17.89
N ASN A 22 -53.99 -16.91 16.59
CA ASN A 22 -52.86 -16.40 15.85
C ASN A 22 -52.36 -15.15 16.58
N GLU A 23 -51.18 -15.23 17.21
CA GLU A 23 -50.43 -14.03 17.54
C GLU A 23 -49.90 -13.49 16.22
N VAL A 24 -50.75 -12.71 15.55
CA VAL A 24 -50.31 -11.72 14.58
C VAL A 24 -49.45 -10.78 15.40
N THR A 25 -48.14 -10.96 15.35
CA THR A 25 -47.25 -9.81 15.57
C THR A 25 -47.60 -8.84 14.45
N GLU A 26 -48.48 -7.89 14.76
CA GLU A 26 -48.66 -6.67 14.00
C GLU A 26 -47.33 -5.93 14.05
N ILE A 27 -46.42 -6.32 13.17
CA ILE A 27 -45.43 -5.39 12.63
C ILE A 27 -46.31 -4.39 11.89
N SER A 28 -46.46 -3.19 12.47
CA SER A 28 -47.02 -2.06 11.75
C SER A 28 -46.39 -2.04 10.35
N PRO A 29 -47.17 -2.04 9.25
CA PRO A 29 -46.63 -2.01 7.90
C PRO A 29 -45.71 -0.79 7.65
N ASP A 30 -45.78 0.22 8.54
CA ASP A 30 -45.04 1.48 8.49
C ASP A 30 -43.80 1.54 9.41
N ALA A 31 -43.38 0.43 10.03
CA ALA A 31 -42.10 0.39 10.74
C ALA A 31 -40.94 0.32 9.73
N HIS A 32 -40.54 1.47 9.16
CA HIS A 32 -39.42 1.56 8.23
C HIS A 32 -38.09 1.35 8.97
N PRO A 33 -37.35 0.26 8.71
CA PRO A 33 -36.07 0.06 9.38
C PRO A 33 -35.05 1.09 8.88
N GLN A 34 -34.16 1.49 9.78
CA GLN A 34 -32.95 2.24 9.44
C GLN A 34 -32.10 1.48 8.41
N VAL A 35 -31.39 2.20 7.54
CA VAL A 35 -30.44 1.58 6.61
C VAL A 35 -29.28 0.98 7.42
N GLY A 36 -28.97 -0.30 7.25
CA GLY A 36 -27.84 -0.97 7.92
C GLY A 36 -26.70 -1.29 6.95
N PHE A 37 -25.45 -1.38 7.43
CA PHE A 37 -24.29 -1.69 6.58
C PHE A 37 -23.50 -2.93 7.06
N GLY A 38 -22.96 -3.70 6.11
CA GLY A 38 -22.04 -4.82 6.31
C GLY A 38 -20.84 -4.76 5.34
N VAL A 39 -19.70 -5.34 5.73
CA VAL A 39 -18.44 -5.29 4.96
C VAL A 39 -17.85 -6.69 4.82
N TYR A 40 -17.48 -7.07 3.58
CA TYR A 40 -16.71 -8.27 3.29
C TYR A 40 -15.46 -7.92 2.46
N THR A 41 -14.30 -8.40 2.89
CA THR A 41 -13.04 -8.39 2.14
C THR A 41 -12.29 -9.69 2.45
N GLY A 42 -11.36 -10.10 1.57
CA GLY A 42 -10.59 -11.34 1.72
C GLY A 42 -9.61 -11.35 2.89
N VAL A 43 -9.02 -12.54 3.14
CA VAL A 43 -8.16 -12.91 4.28
C VAL A 43 -6.93 -11.99 4.43
N PRO A 44 -6.53 -11.61 5.66
CA PRO A 44 -5.55 -10.55 5.91
C PRO A 44 -4.09 -10.94 5.63
N THR A 45 -3.33 -10.00 5.08
CA THR A 45 -1.86 -9.92 5.20
C THR A 45 -1.48 -8.45 5.40
N ARG A 46 -0.54 -8.13 6.28
CA ARG A 46 -0.22 -6.73 6.66
C ARG A 46 0.86 -6.19 5.72
N GLY A 47 0.99 -4.89 5.44
CA GLY A 47 0.40 -3.70 6.05
C GLY A 47 0.47 -2.48 5.09
N VAL A 48 -0.41 -1.50 5.22
CA VAL A 48 -1.75 -1.54 5.81
C VAL A 48 -2.73 -1.95 4.70
N ASP A 49 -2.65 -3.19 4.19
CA ASP A 49 -3.65 -3.71 3.24
C ASP A 49 -5.03 -3.37 3.81
N MET A 50 -5.91 -2.80 2.98
CA MET A 50 -7.27 -2.54 3.42
C MET A 50 -8.02 -3.88 3.47
N THR A 51 -8.42 -4.26 4.66
CA THR A 51 -9.11 -5.51 4.98
C THR A 51 -10.27 -5.20 5.91
N THR A 52 -11.17 -6.16 6.11
CA THR A 52 -12.32 -5.99 7.00
C THR A 52 -11.85 -5.71 8.42
N GLU A 53 -10.66 -6.17 8.81
CA GLU A 53 -10.11 -5.91 10.14
C GLU A 53 -9.47 -4.52 10.24
N SER A 54 -8.63 -4.11 9.28
CA SER A 54 -8.05 -2.75 9.28
C SER A 54 -9.11 -1.67 9.09
N MET A 55 -10.21 -1.96 8.40
CA MET A 55 -11.35 -1.05 8.29
C MET A 55 -12.08 -0.82 9.63
N LYS A 56 -11.95 -1.71 10.62
CA LYS A 56 -12.58 -1.53 11.94
C LYS A 56 -11.84 -0.56 12.85
N ASP A 57 -10.62 -0.16 12.47
CA ASP A 57 -9.89 0.85 13.21
C ASP A 57 -10.68 2.16 13.33
N ASP A 58 -10.32 2.99 14.31
CA ASP A 58 -10.99 4.27 14.51
C ASP A 58 -10.64 5.25 13.37
N PRO A 59 -11.61 5.69 12.54
CA PRO A 59 -11.36 6.67 11.49
C PRO A 59 -10.94 8.05 12.03
N THR A 60 -11.22 8.36 13.30
CA THR A 60 -10.95 9.66 13.92
C THR A 60 -9.57 9.74 14.58
N ASP A 61 -8.91 8.60 14.82
CA ASP A 61 -7.54 8.54 15.33
C ASP A 61 -6.56 9.04 14.25
N ALA A 62 -5.66 9.95 14.60
CA ALA A 62 -4.72 10.57 13.66
C ALA A 62 -3.75 9.57 12.98
N ASN A 63 -3.50 8.41 13.60
CA ASN A 63 -2.55 7.41 13.13
C ASN A 63 -3.19 6.12 12.62
N LYS A 64 -4.53 6.03 12.61
CA LYS A 64 -5.25 4.85 12.09
C LYS A 64 -6.05 5.17 10.84
N TYR A 65 -6.29 4.16 10.02
CA TYR A 65 -6.93 4.32 8.70
C TYR A 65 -8.16 3.43 8.57
N GLY A 66 -9.02 3.43 9.59
CA GLY A 66 -10.27 2.68 9.55
C GLY A 66 -11.44 3.49 8.98
N GLY A 67 -12.63 2.89 9.07
CA GLY A 67 -13.87 3.43 8.53
C GLY A 67 -13.90 3.55 7.01
N PHE A 68 -15.08 3.90 6.49
CA PHE A 68 -15.29 4.17 5.07
C PHE A 68 -16.28 5.32 4.88
N GLY A 69 -16.19 6.00 3.73
CA GLY A 69 -17.11 7.06 3.33
C GLY A 69 -18.14 6.55 2.33
N ILE A 70 -19.40 6.97 2.47
CA ILE A 70 -20.49 6.66 1.52
C ILE A 70 -20.95 7.91 0.77
N MET A 71 -21.12 7.76 -0.55
CA MET A 71 -21.90 8.62 -1.42
C MET A 71 -23.16 7.86 -1.84
N ALA A 72 -24.35 8.38 -1.50
CA ALA A 72 -25.62 7.72 -1.81
C ALA A 72 -26.58 8.65 -2.55
N TYR A 73 -27.26 8.07 -3.54
CA TYR A 73 -28.09 8.76 -4.52
C TYR A 73 -29.50 8.19 -4.45
N PHE A 74 -30.48 9.03 -4.11
CA PHE A 74 -31.88 8.67 -4.28
C PHE A 74 -32.25 8.86 -5.75
N THR A 75 -32.64 7.78 -6.44
CA THR A 75 -32.94 7.79 -7.88
C THR A 75 -34.44 7.67 -8.18
N GLY A 76 -35.28 7.69 -7.14
CA GLY A 76 -36.71 7.44 -7.29
C GLY A 76 -36.93 6.05 -7.91
N GLN A 77 -37.75 5.97 -8.95
CA GLN A 77 -38.08 4.70 -9.60
C GLN A 77 -37.07 4.31 -10.69
N ASP A 78 -36.20 5.23 -11.10
CA ASP A 78 -35.25 5.02 -12.18
C ASP A 78 -34.01 4.28 -11.70
N ASN A 79 -33.41 3.50 -12.60
CA ASN A 79 -32.10 2.91 -12.36
C ASN A 79 -31.03 4.00 -12.46
N PHE A 80 -29.98 3.89 -11.63
CA PHE A 80 -28.90 4.85 -11.56
C PHE A 80 -28.26 5.11 -12.92
N GLU A 81 -28.05 4.04 -13.70
CA GLU A 81 -27.42 4.16 -15.02
C GLU A 81 -28.19 5.10 -15.97
N THR A 82 -29.51 5.16 -15.85
CA THR A 82 -30.39 6.02 -16.66
C THR A 82 -30.28 7.49 -16.26
N VAL A 83 -30.13 7.77 -14.96
CA VAL A 83 -30.18 9.13 -14.42
C VAL A 83 -28.82 9.66 -13.97
N LYS A 84 -27.75 8.89 -14.11
CA LYS A 84 -26.41 9.19 -13.58
C LYS A 84 -25.92 10.60 -13.94
N THR A 85 -26.24 11.11 -15.11
CA THR A 85 -25.75 12.42 -15.57
C THR A 85 -26.42 13.62 -14.90
N THR A 86 -27.53 13.41 -14.17
CA THR A 86 -28.31 14.49 -13.53
C THR A 86 -28.44 14.33 -12.02
N VAL A 87 -28.27 13.11 -11.49
CA VAL A 87 -28.35 12.88 -10.04
C VAL A 87 -27.04 13.20 -9.33
N THR A 88 -27.18 13.84 -8.17
CA THR A 88 -26.11 14.13 -7.21
C THR A 88 -26.27 13.23 -5.98
N PRO A 89 -25.24 13.10 -5.11
CA PRO A 89 -25.31 12.29 -3.88
C PRO A 89 -26.26 12.92 -2.83
N SER A 90 -27.55 12.95 -3.15
CA SER A 90 -28.63 13.63 -2.44
C SER A 90 -29.03 12.96 -1.12
N PHE A 91 -28.65 11.68 -0.94
CA PHE A 91 -29.02 10.89 0.23
C PHE A 91 -27.90 10.86 1.29
N MET A 92 -26.65 10.68 0.85
CA MET A 92 -25.44 10.73 1.69
C MET A 92 -24.29 11.33 0.88
N HIS A 93 -23.55 12.26 1.46
CA HIS A 93 -22.30 12.77 0.90
C HIS A 93 -21.17 12.60 1.91
N ASN A 94 -20.13 11.86 1.51
CA ASN A 94 -19.00 11.46 2.35
C ASN A 94 -19.42 11.03 3.78
N GLN A 95 -20.50 10.26 3.88
CA GLN A 95 -21.03 9.83 5.17
C GLN A 95 -20.05 8.85 5.79
N MET A 96 -19.49 9.23 6.93
CA MET A 96 -18.61 8.36 7.71
C MET A 96 -19.40 7.16 8.23
N VAL A 97 -18.88 5.97 7.97
CA VAL A 97 -19.30 4.73 8.61
C VAL A 97 -18.11 4.17 9.39
N LYS A 98 -18.35 3.84 10.66
CA LYS A 98 -17.33 3.30 11.57
C LYS A 98 -17.82 2.06 12.28
N PHE A 99 -16.89 1.21 12.69
CA PHE A 99 -17.23 0.01 13.42
C PHE A 99 -17.43 0.30 14.91
N ASP A 100 -18.55 -0.14 15.47
CA ASP A 100 -18.76 -0.18 16.91
C ASP A 100 -18.41 -1.59 17.41
N GLY A 101 -17.24 -1.69 18.03
CA GLY A 101 -16.75 -2.95 18.60
C GLY A 101 -17.56 -3.46 19.80
N THR A 102 -18.36 -2.60 20.46
CA THR A 102 -19.19 -3.01 21.60
C THR A 102 -20.37 -3.85 21.14
N ASN A 103 -21.03 -3.39 20.07
CA ASN A 103 -22.22 -4.01 19.52
C ASN A 103 -21.92 -4.88 18.29
N ASN A 104 -20.66 -4.95 17.85
CA ASN A 104 -20.20 -5.69 16.68
C ASN A 104 -20.97 -5.31 15.39
N VAL A 105 -21.18 -4.00 15.19
CA VAL A 105 -21.97 -3.46 14.07
C VAL A 105 -21.31 -2.24 13.44
N TRP A 106 -21.56 -2.03 12.14
CA TRP A 106 -21.21 -0.78 11.47
C TRP A 106 -22.27 0.28 11.77
N THR A 107 -21.81 1.47 12.15
CA THR A 107 -22.66 2.59 12.57
C THR A 107 -22.30 3.85 11.80
N TYR A 108 -23.28 4.74 11.68
CA TYR A 108 -23.11 6.05 11.06
C TYR A 108 -24.10 7.03 11.71
N SER A 109 -23.81 8.32 11.59
CA SER A 109 -24.68 9.38 12.10
C SER A 109 -24.63 10.58 11.15
N PRO A 110 -25.78 11.23 10.87
CA PRO A 110 -27.13 10.90 11.33
C PRO A 110 -27.72 9.65 10.64
N VAL A 111 -28.67 8.98 11.29
CA VAL A 111 -29.39 7.82 10.74
C VAL A 111 -30.23 8.23 9.52
N LYS A 112 -30.33 7.32 8.55
CA LYS A 112 -31.12 7.47 7.33
C LYS A 112 -32.09 6.31 7.18
N TYR A 113 -33.22 6.56 6.52
CA TYR A 113 -34.34 5.62 6.37
C TYR A 113 -34.63 5.34 4.91
N TRP A 114 -35.11 4.14 4.62
CA TRP A 114 -35.56 3.77 3.29
C TRP A 114 -36.79 4.59 2.86
N PRO A 115 -36.91 4.96 1.57
CA PRO A 115 -38.12 5.60 1.05
C PRO A 115 -39.34 4.68 1.17
N ASN A 116 -40.51 5.24 1.47
CA ASN A 116 -41.75 4.47 1.66
C ASN A 116 -42.39 4.03 0.34
N ARG A 117 -42.24 4.83 -0.73
CA ARG A 117 -42.84 4.49 -2.02
C ARG A 117 -42.20 3.22 -2.57
N GLN A 118 -43.01 2.20 -2.82
CA GLN A 118 -42.54 0.92 -3.36
C GLN A 118 -41.69 1.13 -4.62
N ASN A 119 -40.58 0.39 -4.73
CA ASN A 119 -39.62 0.41 -5.84
C ASN A 119 -38.77 1.70 -5.97
N ASP A 120 -38.87 2.61 -5.01
CA ASP A 120 -37.91 3.69 -4.88
C ASP A 120 -36.52 3.12 -4.56
N LYS A 121 -35.51 3.61 -5.27
CA LYS A 121 -34.16 3.09 -5.28
C LYS A 121 -33.18 4.07 -4.66
N ILE A 122 -32.19 3.51 -3.98
CA ILE A 122 -30.99 4.20 -3.55
C ILE A 122 -29.78 3.46 -4.10
N SER A 123 -28.87 4.20 -4.73
CA SER A 123 -27.57 3.68 -5.17
C SER A 123 -26.46 4.19 -4.27
N PHE A 124 -25.60 3.29 -3.82
CA PHE A 124 -24.53 3.56 -2.87
C PHE A 124 -23.17 3.32 -3.52
N PHE A 125 -22.25 4.24 -3.30
CA PHE A 125 -20.83 4.12 -3.62
C PHE A 125 -20.03 4.35 -2.33
N ALA A 126 -19.02 3.54 -2.10
CA ALA A 126 -18.22 3.60 -0.89
C ALA A 126 -16.72 3.55 -1.21
N TYR A 127 -15.91 4.13 -0.32
CA TYR A 127 -14.45 4.06 -0.38
C TYR A 127 -13.85 3.94 1.02
N ALA A 128 -12.68 3.30 1.12
CA ALA A 128 -11.88 3.25 2.34
C ALA A 128 -10.39 3.47 2.03
N PRO A 129 -9.61 4.05 2.95
CA PRO A 129 -10.00 4.52 4.29
C PRO A 129 -10.85 5.78 4.25
N TYR A 130 -11.62 6.05 5.31
CA TYR A 130 -12.39 7.30 5.42
C TYR A 130 -11.49 8.53 5.49
N GLU A 131 -11.87 9.59 4.77
CA GLU A 131 -11.25 10.92 4.85
C GLU A 131 -12.29 11.96 5.29
N SER A 132 -12.08 12.57 6.45
CA SER A 132 -12.91 13.68 6.91
C SER A 132 -12.63 14.97 6.14
N ASP A 133 -11.36 15.23 5.81
CA ASP A 133 -10.95 16.42 5.04
C ASP A 133 -11.01 16.13 3.54
N TRP A 134 -12.22 15.78 3.08
CA TRP A 134 -12.50 15.24 1.75
C TRP A 134 -12.12 16.18 0.59
N GLN A 135 -11.88 17.46 0.86
CA GLN A 135 -11.47 18.45 -0.16
C GLN A 135 -9.96 18.46 -0.35
N ASN A 136 -9.18 18.14 0.69
CA ASN A 136 -7.72 18.28 0.67
C ASN A 136 -6.98 16.94 0.77
N GLY A 137 -7.62 15.91 1.33
CA GLY A 137 -7.04 14.58 1.50
C GLY A 137 -5.91 14.58 2.53
N SER A 138 -6.01 15.40 3.58
CA SER A 138 -4.92 15.67 4.52
C SER A 138 -4.41 14.43 5.25
N LYS A 139 -5.28 13.43 5.51
CA LYS A 139 -4.92 12.23 6.26
C LYS A 139 -4.58 11.05 5.38
N SER A 140 -5.42 10.72 4.41
CA SER A 140 -5.31 9.53 3.54
C SER A 140 -4.76 9.84 2.15
N GLY A 141 -4.87 11.09 1.69
CA GLY A 141 -4.61 11.47 0.30
C GLY A 141 -5.84 11.32 -0.61
N VAL A 142 -6.99 10.93 -0.06
CA VAL A 142 -8.26 10.80 -0.79
C VAL A 142 -9.00 12.13 -0.83
N ILE A 143 -9.35 12.60 -2.03
CA ILE A 143 -10.17 13.79 -2.25
C ILE A 143 -11.41 13.37 -3.03
N THR A 144 -12.61 13.54 -2.47
CA THR A 144 -13.85 13.07 -3.10
C THR A 144 -14.55 14.17 -3.91
N SER A 145 -15.43 13.78 -4.83
CA SER A 145 -16.32 14.70 -5.53
C SER A 145 -17.18 15.54 -4.57
N ALA A 146 -17.49 16.77 -4.96
CA ALA A 146 -18.41 17.65 -4.22
C ALA A 146 -19.85 17.11 -4.23
N ALA A 147 -20.65 17.51 -3.24
CA ALA A 147 -22.06 17.09 -3.12
C ALA A 147 -22.94 17.57 -4.30
N THR A 148 -22.48 18.59 -5.03
CA THR A 148 -23.16 19.15 -6.20
C THR A 148 -22.73 18.52 -7.52
N ALA A 149 -21.71 17.65 -7.51
CA ALA A 149 -21.23 17.00 -8.73
C ALA A 149 -22.21 15.88 -9.14
N PRO A 150 -22.80 15.93 -10.35
CA PRO A 150 -23.58 14.83 -10.87
C PRO A 150 -22.68 13.68 -11.30
N GLY A 151 -23.25 12.48 -11.45
CA GLY A 151 -22.50 11.31 -11.93
C GLY A 151 -22.06 10.35 -10.84
N ILE A 152 -21.37 9.29 -11.28
CA ILE A 152 -20.61 8.40 -10.41
C ILE A 152 -19.60 9.28 -9.64
N PRO A 153 -19.51 9.15 -8.31
CA PRO A 153 -18.57 9.94 -7.53
C PRO A 153 -17.13 9.61 -7.95
N TYR A 154 -16.26 10.61 -7.93
CA TYR A 154 -14.85 10.43 -8.23
C TYR A 154 -13.99 10.61 -6.98
N ILE A 155 -12.79 10.05 -7.03
CA ILE A 155 -11.74 10.21 -6.03
C ILE A 155 -10.48 10.70 -6.73
N LYS A 156 -9.99 11.89 -6.38
CA LYS A 156 -8.61 12.27 -6.68
C LYS A 156 -7.73 11.73 -5.56
N PHE A 157 -6.82 10.83 -5.90
CA PHE A 157 -5.89 10.25 -4.94
C PHE A 157 -4.53 10.92 -5.07
N LYS A 158 -3.89 11.16 -3.94
CA LYS A 158 -2.52 11.66 -3.84
C LYS A 158 -1.70 10.68 -3.01
N LEU A 159 -0.58 10.24 -3.55
CA LEU A 159 0.39 9.46 -2.79
C LEU A 159 0.95 10.30 -1.64
N LYS A 160 1.41 9.60 -0.60
CA LYS A 160 2.14 10.23 0.50
C LYS A 160 3.47 10.77 0.01
N THR A 161 3.91 11.85 0.65
CA THR A 161 5.26 12.37 0.50
C THR A 161 6.27 11.37 1.04
N THR A 162 7.52 11.48 0.58
CA THR A 162 8.60 10.53 0.88
C THR A 162 8.87 10.37 2.38
N ASP A 163 8.67 11.42 3.19
CA ASP A 163 8.82 11.43 4.65
C ASP A 163 7.71 10.65 5.39
N LYS A 164 6.59 10.37 4.73
CA LYS A 164 5.40 9.69 5.27
C LYS A 164 5.02 8.45 4.46
N LEU A 165 5.96 7.88 3.73
CA LEU A 165 5.69 6.75 2.84
C LEU A 165 5.26 5.49 3.60
N ASP A 166 5.72 5.35 4.85
CA ASP A 166 5.26 4.33 5.82
C ASP A 166 3.78 4.46 6.20
N LYS A 167 3.13 5.57 5.81
CA LYS A 167 1.69 5.84 6.00
C LYS A 167 0.91 5.83 4.69
N MET A 168 1.44 5.20 3.64
CA MET A 168 0.67 4.96 2.41
C MET A 168 -0.58 4.16 2.71
N VAL A 169 -1.65 4.47 1.98
CA VAL A 169 -2.94 3.82 2.14
C VAL A 169 -3.25 2.99 0.91
N ASP A 170 -3.89 1.85 1.16
CA ASP A 170 -4.49 1.01 0.13
C ASP A 170 -5.92 1.48 -0.12
N LEU A 171 -6.13 2.17 -1.25
CA LEU A 171 -7.44 2.67 -1.63
C LEU A 171 -8.31 1.54 -2.18
N VAL A 172 -9.41 1.28 -1.49
CA VAL A 172 -10.45 0.37 -1.95
C VAL A 172 -11.76 1.10 -2.19
N VAL A 173 -12.55 0.59 -3.14
CA VAL A 173 -13.86 1.13 -3.50
C VAL A 173 -14.90 0.02 -3.60
N ALA A 174 -16.17 0.37 -3.44
CA ALA A 174 -17.29 -0.54 -3.64
C ALA A 174 -18.51 0.22 -4.16
N ASP A 175 -19.42 -0.47 -4.83
CA ASP A 175 -20.74 0.06 -5.14
C ASP A 175 -21.85 -0.97 -4.99
N GLN A 176 -23.05 -0.48 -4.69
CA GLN A 176 -24.29 -1.22 -4.57
C GLN A 176 -25.40 -0.36 -5.16
N ARG A 177 -25.73 -0.60 -6.43
CA ARG A 177 -26.71 0.22 -7.17
C ARG A 177 -28.12 -0.33 -7.06
N ASP A 178 -29.08 0.57 -7.27
CA ASP A 178 -30.49 0.28 -7.50
C ASP A 178 -31.14 -0.55 -6.39
N LYS A 179 -30.75 -0.27 -5.14
CA LYS A 179 -31.21 -1.01 -3.98
C LYS A 179 -32.55 -0.50 -3.49
N THR A 180 -33.41 -1.44 -3.14
CA THR A 180 -34.72 -1.20 -2.52
C THR A 180 -34.77 -1.86 -1.16
N TYR A 181 -35.68 -1.40 -0.31
CA TYR A 181 -36.00 -2.11 0.91
C TYR A 181 -36.68 -3.45 0.58
N THR A 182 -36.22 -4.54 1.20
CA THR A 182 -36.96 -5.81 1.22
C THR A 182 -36.99 -6.36 2.65
N ALA A 183 -38.08 -7.04 3.02
CA ALA A 183 -38.17 -7.68 4.34
C ALA A 183 -37.07 -8.76 4.51
N GLU A 184 -36.67 -9.40 3.42
CA GLU A 184 -35.65 -10.46 3.37
C GLU A 184 -34.24 -9.94 3.71
N ASN A 185 -33.88 -8.73 3.24
CA ASN A 185 -32.58 -8.14 3.55
C ASN A 185 -32.60 -7.30 4.84
N GLY A 186 -33.77 -7.13 5.47
CA GLY A 186 -33.96 -6.34 6.68
C GLY A 186 -33.50 -4.88 6.53
N GLY A 187 -33.49 -4.34 5.31
CA GLY A 187 -32.99 -3.00 4.98
C GLY A 187 -31.46 -2.85 5.05
N LYS A 188 -30.70 -3.95 5.05
CA LYS A 188 -29.23 -3.93 5.15
C LYS A 188 -28.57 -3.96 3.78
N ILE A 189 -27.45 -3.25 3.66
CA ILE A 189 -26.60 -3.19 2.47
C ILE A 189 -25.23 -3.76 2.81
N SER A 190 -24.75 -4.69 1.99
CA SER A 190 -23.42 -5.28 2.15
C SER A 190 -22.51 -4.82 1.02
N PHE A 191 -21.32 -4.33 1.37
CA PHE A 191 -20.29 -3.94 0.42
C PHE A 191 -19.21 -5.02 0.30
N THR A 192 -18.77 -5.25 -0.93
CA THR A 192 -17.51 -5.95 -1.23
C THR A 192 -16.54 -4.93 -1.80
N PHE A 193 -15.49 -4.61 -1.05
CA PHE A 193 -14.51 -3.61 -1.46
C PHE A 193 -13.44 -4.23 -2.35
N GLU A 194 -13.01 -3.48 -3.36
CA GLU A 194 -11.97 -3.88 -4.30
C GLU A 194 -10.78 -2.92 -4.26
N HIS A 195 -9.57 -3.48 -4.29
CA HIS A 195 -8.34 -2.70 -4.42
C HIS A 195 -8.27 -2.00 -5.76
N THR A 196 -7.93 -0.71 -5.71
CA THR A 196 -7.75 0.13 -6.90
C THR A 196 -6.29 0.28 -7.30
N LEU A 197 -5.36 0.05 -6.38
CA LEU A 197 -3.92 0.29 -6.57
C LEU A 197 -3.16 -0.96 -7.02
N SER A 198 -1.89 -0.79 -7.37
CA SER A 198 -0.91 -1.86 -7.60
C SER A 198 -0.01 -1.97 -6.36
N ARG A 199 0.15 -3.18 -5.82
CA ARG A 199 0.98 -3.43 -4.63
C ARG A 199 2.37 -3.90 -5.02
N ILE A 200 3.41 -3.34 -4.41
CA ILE A 200 4.81 -3.66 -4.76
C ILE A 200 5.66 -3.88 -3.51
N SER A 201 6.54 -4.88 -3.59
CA SER A 201 7.68 -5.05 -2.67
C SER A 201 8.95 -5.42 -3.43
N PHE A 202 10.09 -5.29 -2.75
CA PHE A 202 11.41 -5.62 -3.27
C PHE A 202 12.16 -6.53 -2.31
N ARG A 203 12.99 -7.39 -2.88
CA ARG A 203 14.00 -8.18 -2.17
C ARG A 203 15.29 -8.19 -3.00
N ALA A 204 16.42 -8.51 -2.38
CA ALA A 204 17.70 -8.63 -3.07
C ALA A 204 18.40 -9.94 -2.74
N GLN A 205 19.20 -10.43 -3.70
CA GLN A 205 20.08 -11.57 -3.51
C GLN A 205 21.36 -11.40 -4.32
N LEU A 206 22.41 -12.09 -3.89
CA LEU A 206 23.57 -12.30 -4.73
C LEU A 206 23.21 -13.21 -5.92
N GLY A 207 23.70 -12.84 -7.10
CA GLY A 207 23.45 -13.52 -8.36
C GLY A 207 24.52 -14.56 -8.69
N ALA A 208 25.02 -14.53 -9.91
CA ALA A 208 26.15 -15.37 -10.33
C ALA A 208 27.47 -14.74 -9.87
N GLY A 209 28.34 -15.55 -9.26
CA GLY A 209 29.63 -15.10 -8.73
C GLY A 209 30.17 -16.04 -7.66
N ASP A 210 31.43 -15.82 -7.27
CA ASP A 210 32.08 -16.44 -6.11
C ASP A 210 31.94 -15.49 -4.93
N PHE A 211 31.20 -15.93 -3.91
CA PHE A 211 30.82 -15.12 -2.75
C PHE A 211 31.21 -15.77 -1.42
N ASP A 212 32.13 -16.73 -1.42
CA ASP A 212 32.49 -17.46 -0.19
C ASP A 212 32.95 -16.54 0.94
N GLY A 213 33.63 -15.44 0.58
CA GLY A 213 34.07 -14.37 1.49
C GLY A 213 32.98 -13.37 1.92
N MET A 214 31.80 -13.35 1.28
CA MET A 214 30.69 -12.46 1.66
C MET A 214 29.84 -13.06 2.78
N ASP A 215 30.47 -13.30 3.93
CA ASP A 215 29.87 -13.96 5.10
C ASP A 215 29.02 -13.02 5.98
N GLY A 216 28.95 -11.72 5.67
CA GLY A 216 28.22 -10.72 6.46
C GLY A 216 29.03 -10.08 7.59
N THR A 217 30.19 -10.65 7.92
CA THR A 217 31.09 -10.17 9.00
C THR A 217 32.34 -9.52 8.42
N ASN A 218 32.97 -10.17 7.45
CA ASN A 218 34.18 -9.72 6.79
C ASN A 218 33.87 -8.95 5.52
N SER A 219 32.93 -9.43 4.72
CA SER A 219 32.46 -8.73 3.51
C SER A 219 30.98 -8.97 3.27
N PHE A 220 30.32 -8.00 2.64
CA PHE A 220 28.91 -8.06 2.25
C PHE A 220 28.56 -6.94 1.27
N VAL A 221 27.41 -7.07 0.61
CA VAL A 221 26.79 -5.92 -0.08
C VAL A 221 25.81 -5.25 0.88
N TYR A 222 25.74 -3.93 0.82
CA TYR A 222 24.95 -3.12 1.73
C TYR A 222 24.10 -2.12 0.94
N ILE A 223 22.80 -2.38 0.80
CA ILE A 223 21.89 -1.49 0.06
C ILE A 223 21.45 -0.37 1.01
N THR A 224 21.72 0.89 0.65
CA THR A 224 21.51 2.03 1.56
C THR A 224 20.36 2.95 1.13
N HIS A 225 20.19 3.18 -0.18
CA HIS A 225 19.12 4.02 -0.72
C HIS A 225 18.39 3.37 -1.88
N MET A 226 17.11 3.73 -2.04
CA MET A 226 16.29 3.29 -3.17
C MET A 226 15.30 4.39 -3.56
N TRP A 227 15.09 4.60 -4.86
CA TRP A 227 14.17 5.64 -5.35
C TRP A 227 13.49 5.25 -6.68
N ILE A 228 12.34 5.86 -6.96
CA ILE A 228 11.72 5.82 -8.29
C ILE A 228 12.24 7.02 -9.08
N VAL A 229 12.77 6.78 -10.28
CA VAL A 229 13.41 7.83 -11.09
C VAL A 229 12.33 8.75 -11.68
N GLY A 230 12.51 10.05 -11.45
CA GLY A 230 11.63 11.11 -11.92
C GLY A 230 11.85 11.51 -13.37
N THR A 231 10.99 12.37 -13.91
CA THR A 231 11.09 12.87 -15.30
C THR A 231 12.12 13.97 -15.51
N SER A 232 12.59 14.64 -14.45
CA SER A 232 13.48 15.80 -14.55
C SER A 232 14.34 16.00 -13.30
N HIS A 233 15.61 16.31 -13.51
CA HIS A 233 16.55 16.70 -12.45
C HIS A 233 16.87 18.20 -12.45
N ALA A 234 16.01 19.03 -13.04
CA ALA A 234 16.29 20.46 -13.24
C ALA A 234 16.32 21.30 -11.95
N THR A 235 15.75 20.80 -10.85
CA THR A 235 15.72 21.51 -9.56
C THR A 235 16.75 20.94 -8.60
N ALA A 236 17.39 21.77 -7.79
CA ALA A 236 18.33 21.29 -6.77
C ALA A 236 17.64 20.27 -5.84
N GLY A 237 18.30 19.14 -5.56
CA GLY A 237 17.76 18.05 -4.73
C GLY A 237 16.76 17.13 -5.43
N SER A 238 16.56 17.26 -6.75
CA SER A 238 15.66 16.37 -7.51
C SER A 238 16.32 15.09 -8.03
N ASN A 239 17.64 15.04 -8.09
CA ASN A 239 18.43 13.83 -8.34
C ASN A 239 18.84 13.21 -6.99
N LEU A 240 18.51 11.93 -6.78
CA LEU A 240 18.86 11.20 -5.56
C LEU A 240 20.11 10.31 -5.70
N SER A 241 20.77 10.33 -6.85
CA SER A 241 22.09 9.69 -7.02
C SER A 241 23.12 10.32 -6.07
N LEU A 242 23.87 9.47 -5.38
CA LEU A 242 24.98 9.83 -4.50
C LEU A 242 26.32 9.86 -5.24
N ILE A 243 26.42 9.22 -6.39
CA ILE A 243 27.69 9.09 -7.13
C ILE A 243 27.72 9.86 -8.46
N ASP A 244 26.56 10.09 -9.09
CA ASP A 244 26.47 10.74 -10.40
C ASP A 244 25.52 11.95 -10.39
N PRO A 245 26.05 13.18 -10.33
CA PRO A 245 25.21 14.38 -10.42
C PRO A 245 24.50 14.52 -11.78
N ALA A 246 24.94 13.79 -12.82
CA ALA A 246 24.33 13.73 -14.15
C ALA A 246 23.54 12.43 -14.40
N SER A 247 23.15 11.73 -13.32
CA SER A 247 22.32 10.52 -13.37
C SER A 247 21.12 10.65 -14.32
N PRO A 248 20.78 9.61 -15.10
CA PRO A 248 19.76 9.70 -16.13
C PRO A 248 18.34 9.86 -15.54
N VAL A 249 17.60 10.82 -16.08
CA VAL A 249 16.15 10.95 -15.83
C VAL A 249 15.34 9.87 -16.54
N ASN A 250 14.11 9.65 -16.09
CA ASN A 250 13.11 8.86 -16.79
C ASN A 250 12.09 9.76 -17.49
N ALA A 251 12.47 10.36 -18.63
CA ALA A 251 11.63 11.34 -19.34
C ALA A 251 10.21 10.85 -19.70
N ASN A 252 10.04 9.55 -19.92
CA ASN A 252 8.75 8.93 -20.26
C ASN A 252 8.07 8.27 -19.04
N SER A 253 8.45 8.65 -17.82
CA SER A 253 7.94 8.03 -16.59
C SER A 253 6.42 8.08 -16.54
N LYS A 254 5.81 6.97 -16.13
CA LYS A 254 4.39 6.88 -15.77
C LYS A 254 4.22 6.63 -14.27
N PHE A 255 5.16 7.13 -13.48
CA PHE A 255 5.04 7.13 -12.03
C PHE A 255 4.12 8.28 -11.60
N TYR A 256 2.83 7.96 -11.44
CA TYR A 256 1.82 8.91 -11.01
C TYR A 256 1.87 9.10 -9.49
N THR A 257 2.07 10.34 -9.03
CA THR A 257 1.95 10.75 -7.63
C THR A 257 0.54 11.22 -7.28
N SER A 258 -0.26 11.57 -8.29
CA SER A 258 -1.69 11.80 -8.16
C SER A 258 -2.41 11.40 -9.45
N ALA A 259 -3.63 10.89 -9.32
CA ALA A 259 -4.54 10.64 -10.43
C ALA A 259 -5.99 10.64 -9.94
N LYS A 260 -6.93 10.60 -10.88
CA LYS A 260 -8.36 10.55 -10.57
C LYS A 260 -8.95 9.18 -10.89
N TRP A 261 -9.54 8.57 -9.88
CA TRP A 261 -10.46 7.45 -10.00
C TRP A 261 -11.85 8.00 -10.34
N SER A 262 -12.32 7.79 -11.57
CA SER A 262 -13.63 8.22 -12.03
C SER A 262 -14.17 7.21 -13.02
N GLU A 263 -15.51 7.12 -13.12
CA GLU A 263 -16.16 6.14 -14.01
C GLU A 263 -15.61 4.71 -13.81
N LEU A 264 -15.32 4.39 -12.54
CA LEU A 264 -14.78 3.11 -12.07
C LEU A 264 -13.38 2.72 -12.60
N HIS A 265 -12.56 3.65 -13.10
CA HIS A 265 -11.16 3.40 -13.45
C HIS A 265 -10.24 4.59 -13.12
N TRP A 266 -8.93 4.35 -13.16
CA TRP A 266 -7.93 5.40 -13.12
C TRP A 266 -7.82 6.16 -14.45
N ASN A 267 -7.89 7.49 -14.35
CA ASN A 267 -7.72 8.42 -15.46
C ASN A 267 -6.35 9.11 -15.37
N TYR A 268 -5.57 9.01 -16.44
CA TYR A 268 -4.16 9.42 -16.48
C TYR A 268 -3.89 10.71 -17.28
N GLU A 269 -4.93 11.34 -17.80
CA GLU A 269 -4.82 12.52 -18.65
C GLU A 269 -4.65 13.80 -17.81
N ALA A 270 -5.44 14.85 -18.06
CA ALA A 270 -5.31 16.16 -17.41
C ALA A 270 -5.39 16.14 -15.87
N ASP A 271 -5.95 15.08 -15.29
CA ASP A 271 -6.16 14.93 -13.85
C ASP A 271 -5.03 14.17 -13.12
N ALA A 272 -3.95 13.80 -13.82
CA ALA A 272 -2.82 13.08 -13.24
C ALA A 272 -1.56 13.95 -13.08
N THR A 273 -0.72 13.58 -12.12
CA THR A 273 0.59 14.21 -11.86
C THR A 273 1.65 13.14 -11.88
N ILE A 274 2.68 13.34 -12.71
CA ILE A 274 3.86 12.48 -12.78
C ILE A 274 4.98 13.13 -11.97
N ALA A 275 5.77 12.34 -11.23
CA ALA A 275 6.88 12.87 -10.48
C ALA A 275 7.95 13.50 -11.40
N GLN A 276 8.32 14.74 -11.09
CA GLN A 276 9.45 15.40 -11.74
C GLN A 276 10.76 14.96 -11.11
N ALA A 277 10.92 15.20 -9.82
CA ALA A 277 12.05 14.72 -9.04
C ALA A 277 11.99 13.21 -8.81
N ASP A 278 13.15 12.64 -8.50
CA ASP A 278 13.26 11.29 -7.96
C ASP A 278 12.47 11.18 -6.65
N PHE A 279 11.82 10.03 -6.47
CA PHE A 279 10.95 9.77 -5.34
C PHE A 279 11.59 8.73 -4.42
N SER A 280 12.14 9.20 -3.30
CA SER A 280 12.82 8.35 -2.31
C SER A 280 11.87 7.31 -1.70
N LEU A 281 12.38 6.09 -1.57
CA LEU A 281 11.73 4.95 -0.92
C LEU A 281 12.39 4.60 0.43
N ASP A 282 13.35 5.39 0.89
CA ASP A 282 14.18 5.08 2.06
C ASP A 282 13.35 4.85 3.33
N LYS A 283 12.23 5.58 3.47
CA LYS A 283 11.31 5.44 4.60
C LYS A 283 10.72 4.03 4.73
N MET A 284 10.68 3.25 3.64
CA MET A 284 10.17 1.87 3.59
C MET A 284 11.25 0.83 3.86
N LEU A 285 12.53 1.21 3.74
CA LEU A 285 13.64 0.25 3.80
C LEU A 285 13.80 -0.34 5.20
N ASN A 286 14.12 -1.64 5.25
CA ASN A 286 14.44 -2.37 6.47
C ASN A 286 15.90 -2.21 6.84
N LEU A 287 16.34 -0.96 7.02
CA LEU A 287 17.72 -0.64 7.34
C LEU A 287 18.10 -1.20 8.71
N GLU A 288 19.28 -1.80 8.81
CA GLU A 288 19.79 -2.23 10.10
C GLU A 288 20.09 -1.03 11.01
N SER A 289 19.94 -1.24 12.32
CA SER A 289 20.28 -0.26 13.35
C SER A 289 21.12 -0.95 14.43
N PRO A 290 22.29 -0.40 14.81
CA PRO A 290 22.76 0.97 14.54
C PRO A 290 23.55 1.17 13.22
N GLY A 291 23.64 0.19 12.31
CA GLY A 291 24.46 0.29 11.09
C GLY A 291 25.94 0.02 11.31
N ILE A 292 26.77 0.41 10.33
CA ILE A 292 28.23 0.20 10.31
C ILE A 292 29.01 1.51 10.35
N ASP A 293 30.25 1.45 10.85
CA ASP A 293 31.18 2.57 10.82
C ASP A 293 32.19 2.41 9.67
N ILE A 294 32.28 3.42 8.81
CA ILE A 294 33.20 3.49 7.67
C ILE A 294 34.47 4.23 8.09
N SER A 295 35.64 3.66 7.81
CA SER A 295 36.93 4.25 8.20
C SER A 295 37.36 5.43 7.35
N THR A 296 37.06 5.39 6.05
CA THR A 296 37.40 6.44 5.07
C THR A 296 36.18 6.78 4.21
N PRO A 297 35.18 7.50 4.74
CA PRO A 297 34.00 7.86 3.97
C PRO A 297 34.37 8.74 2.78
N ALA A 298 33.85 8.42 1.60
CA ALA A 298 33.99 9.27 0.43
C ALA A 298 33.19 10.57 0.60
N ALA A 299 33.50 11.60 -0.19
CA ALA A 299 32.69 12.82 -0.21
C ALA A 299 31.21 12.47 -0.47
N GLY A 300 30.29 13.11 0.28
CA GLY A 300 28.85 12.83 0.18
C GLY A 300 28.37 11.59 0.94
N HIS A 301 29.25 10.88 1.64
CA HIS A 301 28.90 9.67 2.40
C HIS A 301 29.21 9.87 3.89
N ASP A 302 28.34 9.32 4.75
CA ASP A 302 28.48 9.43 6.19
C ASP A 302 29.48 8.42 6.75
N ALA A 303 30.18 8.80 7.82
CA ALA A 303 31.06 7.89 8.56
C ALA A 303 30.30 6.74 9.25
N ARG A 304 28.99 6.91 9.48
CA ARG A 304 28.10 5.87 9.98
C ARG A 304 26.96 5.66 8.99
N THR A 305 26.84 4.43 8.48
CA THR A 305 25.93 4.11 7.38
C THR A 305 24.95 3.02 7.79
N GLN A 306 23.67 3.24 7.51
CA GLN A 306 22.61 2.25 7.65
C GLN A 306 22.24 1.67 6.29
N GLY A 307 21.88 0.40 6.26
CA GLY A 307 21.69 -0.35 5.03
C GLY A 307 21.17 -1.75 5.29
N ILE A 308 20.97 -2.51 4.22
CA ILE A 308 20.46 -3.87 4.25
C ILE A 308 21.57 -4.81 3.81
N ARG A 309 22.02 -5.69 4.72
CA ARG A 309 23.10 -6.64 4.42
C ARG A 309 22.62 -7.76 3.51
N ILE A 310 23.29 -7.90 2.38
CA ILE A 310 23.15 -8.99 1.44
C ILE A 310 24.44 -9.82 1.48
N THR A 311 24.29 -11.09 1.82
CA THR A 311 25.42 -12.02 2.06
C THR A 311 25.29 -13.25 1.17
N LYS A 312 26.30 -14.13 1.21
CA LYS A 312 26.28 -15.42 0.50
C LYS A 312 25.07 -16.29 0.80
N THR A 313 24.46 -16.16 1.98
CA THR A 313 23.27 -16.94 2.33
C THR A 313 22.07 -16.58 1.47
N SER A 314 22.06 -15.40 0.84
CA SER A 314 21.01 -14.97 -0.09
C SER A 314 21.11 -15.61 -1.47
N GLN A 315 22.25 -16.22 -1.82
CA GLN A 315 22.50 -16.73 -3.16
C GLN A 315 21.65 -17.96 -3.49
N GLY A 316 21.17 -18.01 -4.74
CA GLY A 316 20.50 -19.18 -5.32
C GLY A 316 18.98 -19.05 -5.32
N ALA A 317 18.32 -19.92 -4.55
CA ALA A 317 16.86 -20.06 -4.52
C ALA A 317 16.18 -18.77 -4.04
N ALA A 318 15.00 -18.51 -4.62
CA ALA A 318 14.28 -17.25 -4.45
C ALA A 318 13.84 -16.96 -3.00
N ASP A 319 13.63 -17.98 -2.19
CA ASP A 319 13.26 -17.90 -0.78
C ASP A 319 14.39 -17.39 0.12
N LYS A 320 15.65 -17.43 -0.36
CA LYS A 320 16.82 -16.90 0.34
C LYS A 320 17.01 -15.39 0.19
N ALA A 321 16.33 -14.79 -0.78
CA ALA A 321 16.46 -13.35 -1.03
C ALA A 321 15.99 -12.53 0.16
N VAL A 322 16.75 -11.49 0.49
CA VAL A 322 16.55 -10.62 1.65
C VAL A 322 15.51 -9.55 1.32
N PRO A 323 14.40 -9.43 2.07
CA PRO A 323 13.43 -8.36 1.89
C PRO A 323 14.08 -6.98 2.06
N LEU A 324 13.77 -6.05 1.15
CA LEU A 324 14.27 -4.67 1.25
C LEU A 324 13.33 -3.79 2.07
N PHE A 325 12.04 -4.07 2.06
CA PHE A 325 11.08 -3.35 2.89
C PHE A 325 10.93 -3.99 4.27
N LYS A 326 10.52 -3.18 5.25
CA LYS A 326 10.19 -3.68 6.58
C LYS A 326 9.12 -4.76 6.47
N ASP A 327 9.10 -5.65 7.47
CA ASP A 327 8.09 -6.72 7.52
C ASP A 327 6.72 -6.10 7.33
N LYS A 328 5.95 -6.65 6.39
CA LYS A 328 4.58 -6.20 6.11
C LYS A 328 4.48 -4.72 5.70
N GLU A 329 5.49 -4.16 5.03
CA GLU A 329 5.38 -2.86 4.37
C GLU A 329 5.41 -3.03 2.85
N TYR A 330 4.48 -2.36 2.15
CA TYR A 330 4.35 -2.39 0.70
C TYR A 330 4.14 -0.98 0.15
N LEU A 331 4.53 -0.77 -1.11
CA LEU A 331 4.09 0.40 -1.86
C LEU A 331 2.74 0.14 -2.51
N TYR A 332 1.81 1.08 -2.38
CA TYR A 332 0.51 1.06 -3.05
C TYR A 332 0.47 2.15 -4.11
N LEU A 333 0.91 1.82 -5.32
CA LEU A 333 1.08 2.79 -6.39
C LEU A 333 -0.17 2.87 -7.28
N ILE A 334 -0.45 4.04 -7.82
CA ILE A 334 -1.45 4.20 -8.89
C ILE A 334 -1.01 3.30 -10.07
N PRO A 335 -1.87 2.41 -10.58
CA PRO A 335 -1.52 1.47 -11.63
C PRO A 335 -1.30 2.20 -12.97
N VAL A 336 -0.78 1.50 -13.97
CA VAL A 336 -0.50 2.05 -15.30
C VAL A 336 -1.28 1.29 -16.36
N GLY A 337 -1.70 1.98 -17.42
CA GLY A 337 -2.22 1.33 -18.63
C GLY A 337 -3.67 0.84 -18.53
N GLU A 338 -4.42 1.34 -17.55
CA GLU A 338 -5.88 1.22 -17.54
C GLU A 338 -6.52 2.12 -18.63
N LYS A 339 -7.57 1.63 -19.29
CA LYS A 339 -8.28 2.35 -20.35
C LYS A 339 -9.81 2.35 -20.19
N SER A 340 -10.35 1.56 -19.27
CA SER A 340 -11.79 1.37 -19.09
C SER A 340 -12.12 0.77 -17.71
N GLY A 341 -13.27 1.17 -17.17
CA GLY A 341 -13.78 0.98 -15.80
C GLY A 341 -13.82 -0.43 -15.25
N THR A 342 -14.52 -1.33 -15.95
CA THR A 342 -14.97 -2.60 -15.35
C THR A 342 -14.29 -3.83 -15.93
N ASP A 343 -13.68 -3.72 -17.11
CA ASP A 343 -12.97 -4.83 -17.75
C ASP A 343 -11.46 -4.77 -17.47
N LEU A 344 -11.05 -5.42 -16.39
CA LEU A 344 -9.64 -5.51 -15.98
C LEU A 344 -8.74 -6.16 -17.03
N THR A 345 -9.28 -6.92 -18.00
CA THR A 345 -8.46 -7.54 -19.06
C THR A 345 -7.85 -6.48 -20.00
N GLN A 346 -8.40 -5.27 -19.99
CA GLN A 346 -7.90 -4.13 -20.74
C GLN A 346 -6.76 -3.40 -20.03
N ASN A 347 -6.56 -3.63 -18.73
CA ASN A 347 -5.40 -3.12 -18.02
C ASN A 347 -4.15 -3.87 -18.50
N LYS A 348 -3.38 -3.25 -19.40
CA LYS A 348 -2.17 -3.84 -19.98
C LYS A 348 -0.93 -3.60 -19.13
N GLY A 349 -1.03 -2.85 -18.04
CA GLY A 349 0.11 -2.51 -17.20
C GLY A 349 1.06 -1.51 -17.86
N CYS A 350 2.23 -1.36 -17.26
CA CYS A 350 3.30 -0.51 -17.76
C CYS A 350 4.00 -1.12 -18.99
N ALA A 351 4.49 -0.26 -19.89
CA ALA A 351 5.47 -0.62 -20.90
C ALA A 351 6.87 -0.67 -20.29
N LYS A 352 7.82 -1.30 -20.99
CA LYS A 352 9.23 -1.28 -20.58
C LYS A 352 9.73 0.16 -20.52
N GLY A 353 10.37 0.55 -19.42
CA GLY A 353 10.91 1.89 -19.21
C GLY A 353 9.93 2.90 -18.62
N ASP A 354 8.62 2.60 -18.55
CA ASP A 354 7.62 3.49 -17.94
C ASP A 354 7.93 3.76 -16.46
N ILE A 355 8.50 2.78 -15.74
CA ILE A 355 8.94 2.93 -14.35
C ILE A 355 10.37 2.44 -14.23
N LYS A 356 11.24 3.27 -13.66
CA LYS A 356 12.64 2.95 -13.36
C LYS A 356 12.90 3.13 -11.87
N ILE A 357 13.66 2.20 -11.29
CA ILE A 357 14.04 2.21 -9.88
C ILE A 357 15.56 2.35 -9.81
N GLY A 358 16.04 3.33 -9.08
CA GLY A 358 17.45 3.50 -8.74
C GLY A 358 17.76 2.91 -7.37
N PHE A 359 18.98 2.40 -7.21
CA PHE A 359 19.50 1.84 -5.97
C PHE A 359 20.92 2.33 -5.76
N HIS A 360 21.23 2.70 -4.53
CA HIS A 360 22.60 2.84 -4.07
C HIS A 360 22.98 1.63 -3.21
N TYR A 361 24.16 1.08 -3.45
CA TYR A 361 24.70 -0.03 -2.67
C TYR A 361 26.21 0.12 -2.48
N ASP A 362 26.66 -0.37 -1.34
CA ASP A 362 28.08 -0.46 -1.01
C ASP A 362 28.54 -1.91 -1.11
N ILE A 363 29.73 -2.13 -1.67
CA ILE A 363 30.50 -3.36 -1.49
C ILE A 363 31.41 -3.13 -0.31
N VAL A 364 31.11 -3.78 0.80
CA VAL A 364 31.73 -3.51 2.11
C VAL A 364 32.71 -4.62 2.45
N SER A 365 33.87 -4.26 2.96
CA SER A 365 34.85 -5.18 3.54
C SER A 365 35.42 -4.61 4.84
N LYS A 366 35.74 -5.49 5.78
CA LYS A 366 36.34 -5.13 7.07
C LYS A 366 37.66 -4.41 6.85
N ASP A 367 37.87 -3.31 7.57
CA ASP A 367 39.13 -2.59 7.52
C ASP A 367 40.19 -3.33 8.34
N ALA A 368 41.29 -3.73 7.70
CA ALA A 368 42.42 -4.38 8.35
C ALA A 368 43.23 -3.44 9.26
N THR A 369 43.14 -2.13 9.04
CA THR A 369 43.90 -1.09 9.76
C THR A 369 43.09 -0.45 10.88
N ASN A 370 41.76 -0.38 10.76
CA ASN A 370 40.86 0.20 11.77
C ASN A 370 39.91 -0.85 12.34
N VAL A 371 40.26 -1.39 13.52
CA VAL A 371 39.49 -2.45 14.19
C VAL A 371 38.04 -2.02 14.41
N GLY A 372 37.11 -2.85 13.97
CA GLY A 372 35.66 -2.64 14.13
C GLY A 372 35.02 -1.73 13.07
N LYS A 373 35.81 -1.22 12.11
CA LYS A 373 35.33 -0.41 10.99
C LYS A 373 35.40 -1.15 9.67
N PHE A 374 34.78 -0.57 8.66
CA PHE A 374 34.71 -1.10 7.30
C PHE A 374 35.21 -0.08 6.28
N ILE A 375 35.60 -0.59 5.11
CA ILE A 375 35.83 0.17 3.89
C ILE A 375 34.69 -0.16 2.93
N ALA A 376 34.15 0.85 2.25
CA ALA A 376 33.04 0.72 1.31
C ALA A 376 33.45 1.19 -0.08
N SER A 377 33.08 0.43 -1.11
CA SER A 377 33.08 0.87 -2.50
C SER A 377 31.63 1.14 -2.93
N HIS A 378 31.37 2.36 -3.38
CA HIS A 378 30.02 2.83 -3.69
C HIS A 378 29.63 2.49 -5.13
N GLY A 379 28.37 2.09 -5.33
CA GLY A 379 27.83 1.78 -6.64
C GLY A 379 26.35 2.08 -6.74
N GLU A 380 25.89 2.35 -7.96
CA GLU A 380 24.48 2.51 -8.27
C GLU A 380 24.04 1.58 -9.38
N ALA A 381 22.77 1.20 -9.33
CA ALA A 381 22.13 0.42 -10.37
C ALA A 381 20.73 0.97 -10.65
N PHE A 382 20.31 0.85 -11.91
CA PHE A 382 18.99 1.21 -12.36
C PHE A 382 18.30 0.00 -12.97
N ILE A 383 17.08 -0.29 -12.54
CA ILE A 383 16.26 -1.34 -13.13
C ILE A 383 14.98 -0.75 -13.70
N GLU A 384 14.48 -1.35 -14.76
CA GLU A 384 13.18 -1.02 -15.33
C GLU A 384 12.18 -2.07 -14.87
N LEU A 385 10.97 -1.64 -14.48
CA LEU A 385 9.92 -2.61 -14.19
C LEU A 385 9.52 -3.35 -15.49
N PRO A 386 9.21 -4.67 -15.42
CA PRO A 386 8.86 -5.44 -16.60
C PRO A 386 7.58 -4.93 -17.27
N ALA A 387 7.52 -5.08 -18.60
CA ALA A 387 6.30 -4.80 -19.33
C ALA A 387 5.15 -5.69 -18.84
N GLY A 388 3.93 -5.15 -18.74
CA GLY A 388 2.76 -5.88 -18.28
C GLY A 388 2.57 -5.93 -16.76
N HIS A 389 3.46 -5.30 -15.99
CA HIS A 389 3.33 -5.14 -14.54
C HIS A 389 2.55 -3.85 -14.20
N MET A 390 2.44 -3.48 -12.92
CA MET A 390 1.74 -2.27 -12.47
C MET A 390 0.25 -2.24 -12.80
N LYS A 391 -0.40 -3.40 -12.86
CA LYS A 391 -1.85 -3.49 -13.10
C LYS A 391 -2.63 -3.22 -11.81
N ARG A 392 -3.85 -2.73 -11.97
CA ARG A 392 -4.81 -2.57 -10.86
C ARG A 392 -5.06 -3.92 -10.19
N LYS A 393 -5.13 -3.93 -8.85
CA LYS A 393 -5.48 -5.11 -8.02
C LYS A 393 -4.47 -6.25 -8.13
N GLU A 394 -3.27 -5.98 -8.62
CA GLU A 394 -2.19 -6.96 -8.72
C GLU A 394 -1.06 -6.65 -7.74
N SER A 395 -0.35 -7.70 -7.31
CA SER A 395 0.76 -7.62 -6.37
C SER A 395 2.05 -8.13 -7.00
N TYR A 396 3.12 -7.35 -6.89
CA TYR A 396 4.41 -7.65 -7.50
C TYR A 396 5.53 -7.71 -6.45
N LEU A 397 6.36 -8.75 -6.53
CA LEU A 397 7.58 -8.89 -5.75
C LEU A 397 8.78 -8.93 -6.69
N TYR A 398 9.59 -7.87 -6.66
CA TYR A 398 10.78 -7.77 -7.50
C TYR A 398 12.01 -8.29 -6.76
N THR A 399 12.85 -9.06 -7.46
CA THR A 399 14.11 -9.58 -6.91
C THR A 399 15.27 -8.91 -7.62
N LEU A 400 16.00 -8.05 -6.92
CA LEU A 400 17.25 -7.49 -7.39
C LEU A 400 18.35 -8.56 -7.28
N LYS A 401 18.96 -8.92 -8.39
CA LYS A 401 20.12 -9.83 -8.42
C LYS A 401 21.40 -9.01 -8.57
N ILE A 402 22.23 -9.00 -7.54
CA ILE A 402 23.50 -8.30 -7.53
C ILE A 402 24.58 -9.29 -7.99
N ASN A 403 25.12 -9.09 -9.18
CA ASN A 403 26.22 -9.90 -9.72
C ASN A 403 27.54 -9.16 -9.49
N LEU A 404 28.47 -9.77 -8.76
CA LEU A 404 29.82 -9.23 -8.52
C LEU A 404 30.86 -10.30 -8.87
N HIS A 405 32.05 -9.84 -9.23
CA HIS A 405 33.19 -10.71 -9.54
C HIS A 405 34.34 -10.41 -8.59
N LYS A 406 34.98 -11.45 -8.05
CA LYS A 406 36.16 -11.30 -7.18
C LYS A 406 37.36 -10.75 -7.97
N ILE A 407 38.18 -9.96 -7.29
CA ILE A 407 39.49 -9.54 -7.81
C ILE A 407 40.48 -10.66 -7.49
N GLU A 408 41.12 -11.22 -8.51
CA GLU A 408 42.20 -12.20 -8.38
C GLU A 408 43.50 -11.59 -8.88
N ILE A 409 44.54 -11.64 -8.04
CA ILE A 409 45.91 -11.33 -8.47
C ILE A 409 46.47 -12.61 -9.07
N SER A 410 46.48 -12.69 -10.41
CA SER A 410 46.91 -13.89 -11.13
C SER A 410 48.41 -14.13 -11.10
N ASP A 411 49.20 -13.06 -11.01
CA ASP A 411 50.66 -13.11 -10.93
C ASP A 411 51.22 -11.82 -10.29
N ALA A 412 52.36 -11.92 -9.62
CA ALA A 412 53.10 -10.79 -9.06
C ALA A 412 54.59 -10.99 -9.37
N THR A 413 55.06 -10.40 -10.47
CA THR A 413 56.44 -10.52 -10.93
C THR A 413 57.25 -9.29 -10.56
N VAL A 414 58.48 -9.51 -10.10
CA VAL A 414 59.47 -8.45 -9.91
C VAL A 414 60.43 -8.52 -11.09
N THR A 415 60.54 -7.43 -11.84
CA THR A 415 61.58 -7.32 -12.85
C THR A 415 62.95 -7.36 -12.15
N PRO A 416 63.89 -8.23 -12.56
CA PRO A 416 65.23 -8.25 -12.00
C PRO A 416 65.87 -6.87 -12.12
N TRP A 417 66.72 -6.51 -11.16
CA TRP A 417 67.62 -5.37 -11.36
C TRP A 417 68.48 -5.62 -12.59
N GLU A 418 68.73 -4.58 -13.38
CA GLU A 418 69.81 -4.67 -14.37
C GLU A 418 71.13 -4.89 -13.63
N ASP A 419 72.07 -5.59 -14.27
CA ASP A 419 73.43 -5.74 -13.75
C ASP A 419 74.01 -4.36 -13.42
N ILE A 420 74.75 -4.27 -12.31
CA ILE A 420 75.42 -3.03 -11.89
C ILE A 420 76.42 -2.63 -13.00
N LYS A 421 76.10 -1.59 -13.77
CA LYS A 421 76.95 -1.07 -14.86
C LYS A 421 77.94 0.00 -14.40
N THR A 422 77.72 0.59 -13.23
CA THR A 422 78.54 1.68 -12.69
C THR A 422 78.72 1.49 -11.20
N GLU A 423 79.95 1.19 -10.79
CA GLU A 423 80.41 1.29 -9.41
C GLU A 423 80.97 2.70 -9.15
N ALA A 424 80.59 3.28 -8.01
CA ALA A 424 81.18 4.52 -7.51
C ALA A 424 81.74 4.25 -6.11
N THR A 425 83.01 4.60 -5.88
CA THR A 425 83.60 4.61 -4.54
C THR A 425 83.35 5.99 -3.93
N VAL A 426 82.73 6.02 -2.76
CA VAL A 426 82.50 7.26 -1.99
C VAL A 426 83.51 7.26 -0.85
N GLU A 427 84.39 8.26 -0.81
CA GLU A 427 85.29 8.53 0.33
C GLU A 427 84.65 9.47 1.36
#